data_AF-A0A3B3TK30-F1
#
_entry.id   AF-A0A3B3TK30-F1
#
_cell.length_a   1.000
_cell.length_b   1.000
_cell.length_c   1.000
_cell.angle_alpha   90.00
_cell.angle_beta   90.00
_cell.angle_gamma   90.00
#
_symmetry.space_group_name_H-M   'P 1'
#
loop_
_entity.id
_entity.type
_entity.pdbx_description
1 polymer ?
#
loop_
_entity_poly.entity_id
_entity_poly.type
_entity_poly.pdbx_seq_one_letter_code
_entity_poly.pdbx_strand_id
1 'polypeptide(L)'
;MTELQVQQTTAHWPNVQEMPFWLEKAIAWGQTDTPHTWKDISLHLKRLRDFLQQLLTEISSVSSTTETLNRLPLLGQLLGRLCWNSHVTAEGASRGLLLQCLLALYSEHPSNAVEGKANQWIQKVLCHLATDEEDGAAVVLMKHLAVPTKEYHLNVLKKMVTRIQESIGNSRCSVSSTNKGCSCGSVWAASEACVPLITCPEASPLIGALLQQQMTCIREGLSENFLGALHSAYSRCDLLLDEQAVVSLWYQSLPSLEEAVLNLLASATAAGSTPSQVEEQVSKSLLPKACAQHCSVFLVVNDIFRTVLKQTERNERVKNVFQTFTKCFFMELSRLQPQPSASLKAFFPQSPPSLLIPLFTMPSEMPQESLKNHLMWVSSSLQRLTEEEEDDEDSDSGNIRGNHKVFEAWFLLVQCAYWVHVAVQLLVTSGPEDCGPLLWLLTFYHHPTNRWHHRASQLVQAKAAWDHLYSLFSTVAHPLPADHLQSFISLLAPKPQQPSLAPSLTLNLLVNFATFGQLPQSTSAEITQKVVHQSGLQDEAARVLSSLRLRLNDRGSFANDRVHLRIEELHNTIKKQM
;
A
#
# COMPACT_ATOMS: atom_id res chain seq x y z
N MET A 1 25.24 -35.48 -76.72
CA MET A 1 25.38 -36.42 -75.57
C MET A 1 26.08 -35.62 -74.49
N THR A 2 25.46 -35.11 -73.43
CA THR A 2 24.14 -35.33 -72.84
C THR A 2 23.90 -34.10 -71.95
N GLU A 3 22.90 -33.27 -72.25
CA GLU A 3 22.50 -32.15 -71.38
C GLU A 3 21.26 -32.56 -70.58
N LEU A 4 21.42 -32.54 -69.26
CA LEU A 4 20.40 -32.85 -68.27
C LEU A 4 19.46 -31.64 -68.11
N GLN A 5 18.19 -31.85 -68.47
CA GLN A 5 17.08 -30.96 -68.13
C GLN A 5 16.91 -30.88 -66.61
N VAL A 6 17.12 -29.69 -66.06
CA VAL A 6 16.67 -29.31 -64.72
C VAL A 6 15.20 -28.90 -64.82
N GLN A 7 14.33 -29.70 -64.22
CA GLN A 7 12.93 -29.36 -63.98
C GLN A 7 12.84 -28.16 -63.03
N GLN A 8 12.29 -27.06 -63.52
CA GLN A 8 11.86 -25.92 -62.71
C GLN A 8 10.67 -26.31 -61.85
N THR A 9 10.85 -26.39 -60.54
CA THR A 9 9.79 -26.36 -59.54
C THR A 9 9.35 -24.90 -59.36
N THR A 10 8.26 -24.52 -60.03
CA THR A 10 7.55 -23.25 -59.83
C THR A 10 7.01 -23.16 -58.41
N ALA A 11 7.49 -22.18 -57.64
CA ALA A 11 6.90 -21.79 -56.37
C ALA A 11 5.46 -21.32 -56.58
N HIS A 12 4.52 -21.91 -55.84
CA HIS A 12 3.11 -21.60 -55.91
C HIS A 12 2.84 -20.25 -55.23
N TRP A 13 2.60 -19.20 -56.02
CA TRP A 13 2.23 -17.85 -55.57
C TRP A 13 0.76 -17.83 -55.10
N PRO A 14 0.39 -17.26 -53.93
CA PRO A 14 -1.01 -17.04 -53.58
C PRO A 14 -1.62 -15.93 -54.42
N ASN A 15 -2.94 -15.95 -54.57
CA ASN A 15 -3.67 -15.17 -55.56
C ASN A 15 -3.78 -13.67 -55.17
N VAL A 16 -2.66 -12.93 -55.16
CA VAL A 16 -2.60 -11.47 -54.97
C VAL A 16 -3.53 -10.73 -55.97
N GLN A 17 -3.85 -11.39 -57.10
CA GLN A 17 -4.81 -10.90 -58.10
C GLN A 17 -6.27 -10.88 -57.61
N GLU A 18 -6.62 -11.55 -56.50
CA GLU A 18 -7.96 -11.47 -55.90
C GLU A 18 -8.13 -10.29 -54.94
N MET A 19 -7.05 -9.59 -54.56
CA MET A 19 -7.15 -8.45 -53.64
C MET A 19 -8.03 -7.30 -54.18
N PRO A 20 -7.95 -6.92 -55.48
CA PRO A 20 -8.90 -5.97 -56.07
C PRO A 20 -10.35 -6.47 -56.04
N PHE A 21 -10.59 -7.76 -56.30
CA PHE A 21 -11.92 -8.37 -56.23
C PHE A 21 -12.51 -8.28 -54.82
N TRP A 22 -11.73 -8.62 -53.79
CA TRP A 22 -12.18 -8.54 -52.41
C TRP A 22 -12.35 -7.11 -51.93
N LEU A 23 -11.55 -6.17 -52.43
CA LEU A 23 -11.71 -4.75 -52.13
C LEU A 23 -13.00 -4.20 -52.74
N GLU A 24 -13.30 -4.52 -54.00
CA GLU A 24 -14.57 -4.17 -54.63
C GLU A 24 -15.77 -4.75 -53.88
N LYS A 25 -15.68 -6.02 -53.45
CA LYS A 25 -16.70 -6.66 -52.61
C LYS A 25 -16.85 -5.95 -51.26
N ALA A 26 -15.76 -5.66 -50.56
CA ALA A 26 -15.80 -4.95 -49.27
C ALA A 26 -16.38 -3.53 -49.40
N ILE A 27 -16.13 -2.84 -50.52
CA ILE A 27 -16.72 -1.54 -50.83
C ILE A 27 -18.23 -1.70 -51.07
N ALA A 28 -18.65 -2.63 -51.93
CA ALA A 28 -20.06 -2.87 -52.23
C ALA A 28 -20.85 -3.27 -50.96
N TRP A 29 -20.27 -4.11 -50.11
CA TRP A 29 -20.87 -4.53 -48.85
C TRP A 29 -20.98 -3.39 -47.82
N GLY A 30 -20.12 -2.37 -47.91
CA GLY A 30 -20.15 -1.20 -47.03
C GLY A 30 -21.06 -0.05 -47.50
N GLN A 31 -21.60 -0.11 -48.71
CA GLN A 31 -22.39 1.00 -49.30
C GLN A 31 -23.90 0.90 -49.05
N THR A 32 -24.45 -0.31 -48.92
CA THR A 32 -25.91 -0.51 -48.79
C THR A 32 -26.23 -1.72 -47.90
N ASP A 33 -26.95 -1.53 -46.80
CA ASP A 33 -27.40 -2.61 -45.92
C ASP A 33 -28.75 -3.18 -46.41
N THR A 34 -28.69 -4.00 -47.46
CA THR A 34 -29.88 -4.62 -48.08
C THR A 34 -29.85 -6.15 -47.95
N PRO A 35 -31.01 -6.84 -47.97
CA PRO A 35 -31.06 -8.31 -47.96
C PRO A 35 -30.29 -8.98 -49.11
N HIS A 36 -30.08 -8.26 -50.23
CA HIS A 36 -29.26 -8.71 -51.33
C HIS A 36 -27.77 -8.70 -50.98
N THR A 37 -27.31 -7.66 -50.27
CA THR A 37 -25.95 -7.57 -49.72
C THR A 37 -25.65 -8.74 -48.78
N TRP A 38 -26.60 -9.11 -47.91
CA TRP A 38 -26.42 -10.21 -46.94
C TRP A 38 -26.29 -11.58 -47.61
N LYS A 39 -27.10 -11.82 -48.65
CA LYS A 39 -27.02 -13.04 -49.46
C LYS A 39 -25.69 -13.12 -50.19
N ASP A 40 -25.21 -12.00 -50.73
CA ASP A 40 -23.92 -11.94 -51.40
C ASP A 40 -22.75 -12.19 -50.42
N ILE A 41 -22.77 -11.58 -49.23
CA ILE A 41 -21.79 -11.84 -48.17
C ILE A 41 -21.78 -13.33 -47.83
N SER A 42 -22.95 -13.89 -47.49
CA SER A 42 -23.09 -15.30 -47.09
C SER A 42 -22.57 -16.28 -48.15
N LEU A 43 -22.79 -15.99 -49.43
CA LEU A 43 -22.29 -16.80 -50.55
C LEU A 43 -20.76 -16.75 -50.68
N HIS A 44 -20.14 -15.62 -50.33
CA HIS A 44 -18.71 -15.40 -50.48
C HIS A 44 -17.90 -15.65 -49.21
N LEU A 45 -18.52 -15.78 -48.03
CA LEU A 45 -17.84 -15.92 -46.73
C LEU A 45 -16.82 -17.07 -46.70
N LYS A 46 -17.15 -18.23 -47.26
CA LYS A 46 -16.22 -19.37 -47.30
C LYS A 46 -14.96 -19.04 -48.12
N ARG A 47 -15.14 -18.47 -49.30
CA ARG A 47 -14.04 -18.06 -50.18
C ARG A 47 -13.23 -16.91 -49.55
N LEU A 48 -13.89 -16.01 -48.82
CA LEU A 48 -13.25 -14.93 -48.08
C LEU A 48 -12.33 -15.49 -47.00
N ARG A 49 -12.74 -16.53 -46.26
CA ARG A 49 -11.88 -17.18 -45.27
C ARG A 49 -10.66 -17.82 -45.90
N ASP A 50 -10.85 -18.56 -47.00
CA ASP A 50 -9.75 -19.20 -47.71
C ASP A 50 -8.74 -18.14 -48.19
N PHE A 51 -9.24 -16.99 -48.67
CA PHE A 51 -8.41 -15.85 -49.05
C PHE A 51 -7.70 -15.20 -47.84
N LEU A 52 -8.40 -14.93 -46.73
CA LEU A 52 -7.81 -14.35 -45.52
C LEU A 52 -6.75 -15.27 -44.91
N GLN A 53 -6.93 -16.58 -44.99
CA GLN A 53 -5.95 -17.56 -44.53
C GLN A 53 -4.68 -17.53 -45.39
N GLN A 54 -4.81 -17.43 -46.73
CA GLN A 54 -3.68 -17.24 -47.63
C GLN A 54 -2.96 -15.92 -47.35
N LEU A 55 -3.74 -14.85 -47.14
CA LEU A 55 -3.24 -13.53 -46.84
C LEU A 55 -2.45 -13.50 -45.53
N LEU A 56 -2.94 -14.17 -44.50
CA LEU A 56 -2.24 -14.33 -43.23
C LEU A 56 -0.89 -15.02 -43.42
N THR A 57 -0.85 -16.13 -44.18
CA THR A 57 0.40 -16.85 -44.48
C THR A 57 1.42 -15.94 -45.17
N GLU A 58 0.97 -15.09 -46.10
CA GLU A 58 1.85 -14.13 -46.77
C GLU A 58 2.33 -13.02 -45.85
N ILE A 59 1.46 -12.42 -45.04
CA ILE A 59 1.83 -11.40 -44.05
C ILE A 59 2.86 -11.98 -43.08
N SER A 60 2.65 -13.21 -42.58
CA SER A 60 3.58 -13.88 -41.67
C SER A 60 4.89 -14.32 -42.32
N SER A 61 4.95 -14.41 -43.66
CA SER A 61 6.18 -14.75 -44.38
C SER A 61 7.16 -13.57 -44.50
N VAL A 62 6.66 -12.34 -44.36
CA VAL A 62 7.42 -11.10 -44.48
C VAL A 62 7.66 -10.52 -43.08
N SER A 63 8.90 -10.20 -42.75
CA SER A 63 9.30 -9.82 -41.39
C SER A 63 9.05 -8.35 -41.02
N SER A 64 8.70 -7.49 -41.98
CA SER A 64 8.43 -6.06 -41.75
C SER A 64 7.09 -5.64 -42.33
N THR A 65 6.30 -4.92 -41.52
CA THR A 65 5.02 -4.32 -41.92
C THR A 65 5.18 -3.36 -43.09
N THR A 66 6.29 -2.61 -43.14
CA THR A 66 6.58 -1.70 -44.26
C THR A 66 6.76 -2.45 -45.57
N GLU A 67 7.50 -3.54 -45.54
CA GLU A 67 7.73 -4.37 -46.72
C GLU A 67 6.44 -5.05 -47.18
N THR A 68 5.63 -5.54 -46.23
CA THR A 68 4.31 -6.12 -46.52
C THR A 68 3.37 -5.11 -47.17
N LEU A 69 3.31 -3.87 -46.68
CA LEU A 69 2.47 -2.81 -47.27
C LEU A 69 2.98 -2.32 -48.62
N ASN A 70 4.30 -2.36 -48.87
CA ASN A 70 4.86 -2.06 -50.19
C ASN A 70 4.51 -3.16 -51.21
N ARG A 71 4.51 -4.43 -50.79
CA ARG A 71 4.13 -5.57 -51.64
C ARG A 71 2.62 -5.64 -51.86
N LEU A 72 1.83 -5.24 -50.86
CA LEU A 72 0.36 -5.28 -50.87
C LEU A 72 -0.23 -3.90 -50.50
N PRO A 73 -0.19 -2.92 -51.42
CA PRO A 73 -0.58 -1.54 -51.13
C PRO A 73 -2.07 -1.37 -50.74
N LEU A 74 -2.93 -2.31 -51.13
CA LEU A 74 -4.37 -2.29 -50.83
C LEU A 74 -4.73 -3.01 -49.52
N LEU A 75 -3.76 -3.62 -48.85
CA LEU A 75 -3.99 -4.49 -47.69
C LEU A 75 -4.67 -3.75 -46.53
N GLY A 76 -4.12 -2.61 -46.13
CA GLY A 76 -4.68 -1.82 -45.02
C GLY A 76 -6.11 -1.34 -45.30
N GLN A 77 -6.40 -0.95 -46.55
CA GLN A 77 -7.73 -0.53 -46.97
C GLN A 77 -8.72 -1.70 -46.94
N LEU A 78 -8.32 -2.87 -47.44
CA LEU A 78 -9.16 -4.07 -47.44
C LEU A 78 -9.49 -4.51 -46.01
N LEU A 79 -8.46 -4.69 -45.17
CA LEU A 79 -8.65 -5.11 -43.78
C LEU A 79 -9.49 -4.10 -43.00
N GLY A 80 -9.26 -2.80 -43.19
CA GLY A 80 -10.05 -1.76 -42.54
C GLY A 80 -11.53 -1.83 -42.90
N ARG A 81 -11.85 -2.03 -44.19
CA ARG A 81 -13.24 -2.14 -44.66
C ARG A 81 -13.93 -3.41 -44.16
N LEU A 82 -13.22 -4.54 -44.13
CA LEU A 82 -13.76 -5.80 -43.63
C LEU A 82 -13.98 -5.77 -42.11
N CYS A 83 -13.07 -5.14 -41.35
CA CYS A 83 -13.21 -4.99 -39.90
C CYS A 83 -14.35 -4.05 -39.51
N TRP A 84 -14.74 -3.13 -40.38
CA TRP A 84 -15.89 -2.25 -40.19
C TRP A 84 -17.21 -2.80 -40.77
N ASN A 85 -17.20 -4.02 -41.31
CA ASN A 85 -18.40 -4.67 -41.82
C ASN A 85 -18.96 -5.66 -40.79
N SER A 86 -20.08 -5.29 -40.18
CA SER A 86 -20.74 -6.04 -39.11
C SER A 86 -21.11 -7.48 -39.50
N HIS A 87 -21.47 -7.73 -40.76
CA HIS A 87 -21.85 -9.05 -41.25
C HIS A 87 -20.65 -9.97 -41.48
N VAL A 88 -19.51 -9.41 -41.87
CA VAL A 88 -18.24 -10.16 -42.00
C VAL A 88 -17.67 -10.47 -40.61
N THR A 89 -17.74 -9.52 -39.68
CA THR A 89 -17.23 -9.70 -38.31
C THR A 89 -18.17 -10.51 -37.42
N ALA A 90 -19.45 -10.66 -37.76
CA ALA A 90 -20.39 -11.55 -37.07
C ALA A 90 -20.00 -13.03 -37.19
N GLU A 91 -19.31 -13.44 -38.27
CA GLU A 91 -18.83 -14.81 -38.43
C GLU A 91 -17.50 -15.02 -37.71
N GLY A 92 -17.49 -15.85 -36.65
CA GLY A 92 -16.33 -16.03 -35.78
C GLY A 92 -15.05 -16.50 -36.47
N ALA A 93 -15.14 -17.30 -37.53
CA ALA A 93 -13.97 -17.77 -38.27
C ALA A 93 -13.33 -16.66 -39.12
N SER A 94 -14.16 -15.85 -39.81
CA SER A 94 -13.70 -14.70 -40.59
C SER A 94 -13.13 -13.61 -39.69
N ARG A 95 -13.78 -13.33 -38.56
CA ARG A 95 -13.27 -12.39 -37.55
C ARG A 95 -11.95 -12.84 -36.94
N GLY A 96 -11.81 -14.13 -36.63
CA GLY A 96 -10.56 -14.70 -36.11
C GLY A 96 -9.39 -14.51 -37.08
N LEU A 97 -9.62 -14.70 -38.38
CA LEU A 97 -8.60 -14.49 -39.41
C LEU A 97 -8.26 -13.01 -39.61
N LEU A 98 -9.24 -12.11 -39.56
CA LEU A 98 -9.00 -10.66 -39.62
C LEU A 98 -8.13 -10.18 -38.46
N LEU A 99 -8.42 -10.62 -37.23
CA LEU A 99 -7.61 -10.31 -36.06
C LEU A 99 -6.18 -10.84 -36.20
N GLN A 100 -6.02 -12.06 -36.69
CA GLN A 100 -4.69 -12.63 -36.94
C GLN A 100 -3.92 -11.84 -38.01
N CYS A 101 -4.59 -11.37 -39.07
CA CYS A 101 -3.96 -10.51 -40.09
C CYS A 101 -3.53 -9.16 -39.51
N LEU A 102 -4.36 -8.53 -38.67
CA LEU A 102 -4.03 -7.26 -38.02
C LEU A 102 -2.85 -7.40 -37.04
N LEU A 103 -2.84 -8.48 -36.25
CA LEU A 103 -1.74 -8.75 -35.32
C LEU A 103 -0.44 -9.10 -36.05
N ALA A 104 -0.52 -9.83 -37.17
CA ALA A 104 0.65 -10.14 -37.99
C ALA A 104 1.25 -8.89 -38.67
N LEU A 105 0.48 -7.80 -38.81
CA LEU A 105 0.95 -6.51 -39.30
C LEU A 105 1.45 -5.57 -38.20
N TYR A 106 1.34 -5.96 -36.93
CA TYR A 106 1.80 -5.12 -35.83
C TYR A 106 3.32 -5.21 -35.70
N SER A 107 4.01 -4.07 -35.72
CA SER A 107 5.47 -4.02 -35.54
C SER A 107 5.82 -3.79 -34.08
N GLU A 108 6.53 -4.72 -33.44
CA GLU A 108 6.98 -4.59 -32.04
C GLU A 108 7.89 -3.37 -31.81
N HIS A 109 8.75 -3.07 -32.79
CA HIS A 109 9.59 -1.88 -32.84
C HIS A 109 9.42 -1.17 -34.17
N PRO A 110 8.55 -0.15 -34.28
CA PRO A 110 8.34 0.55 -35.54
C PRO A 110 9.63 1.27 -35.95
N SER A 111 10.24 0.76 -37.02
CA SER A 111 11.53 1.21 -37.54
C SER A 111 11.40 2.53 -38.32
N ASN A 112 10.17 2.87 -38.72
CA ASN A 112 9.86 4.04 -39.52
C ASN A 112 8.42 4.54 -39.27
N ALA A 113 8.12 5.70 -39.85
CA ALA A 113 6.82 6.37 -39.68
C ALA A 113 5.62 5.60 -40.23
N VAL A 114 5.83 4.68 -41.19
CA VAL A 114 4.75 3.85 -41.75
C VAL A 114 4.32 2.80 -40.74
N GLU A 115 5.27 2.12 -40.09
CA GLU A 115 4.99 1.14 -39.03
C GLU A 115 4.35 1.79 -37.80
N GLY A 116 4.83 2.98 -37.40
CA GLY A 116 4.22 3.73 -36.31
C GLY A 116 2.75 4.10 -36.59
N LYS A 117 2.43 4.54 -37.81
CA LYS A 117 1.05 4.84 -38.23
C LYS A 117 0.20 3.58 -38.37
N ALA A 118 0.78 2.48 -38.87
CA ALA A 118 0.10 1.20 -38.98
C ALA A 118 -0.31 0.67 -37.60
N ASN A 119 0.59 0.72 -36.61
CA ASN A 119 0.29 0.31 -35.24
C ASN A 119 -0.83 1.15 -34.61
N GLN A 120 -0.80 2.48 -34.75
CA GLN A 120 -1.88 3.35 -34.25
C GLN A 120 -3.23 3.04 -34.89
N TRP A 121 -3.24 2.72 -36.19
CA TRP A 121 -4.47 2.32 -36.89
C TRP A 121 -4.97 0.94 -36.44
N ILE A 122 -4.07 -0.05 -36.34
CA ILE A 122 -4.38 -1.40 -35.83
C ILE A 122 -5.00 -1.30 -34.43
N GLN A 123 -4.42 -0.48 -33.55
CA GLN A 123 -4.94 -0.23 -32.21
C GLN A 123 -6.37 0.32 -32.25
N LYS A 124 -6.68 1.32 -33.08
CA LYS A 124 -8.04 1.85 -33.23
C LYS A 124 -9.03 0.80 -33.72
N VAL A 125 -8.64 -0.04 -34.66
CA VAL A 125 -9.49 -1.11 -35.20
C VAL A 125 -9.71 -2.21 -34.17
N LEU A 126 -8.70 -2.59 -33.39
CA LEU A 126 -8.82 -3.55 -32.29
C LEU A 126 -9.73 -3.02 -31.18
N CYS A 127 -9.60 -1.74 -30.82
CA CYS A 127 -10.52 -1.09 -29.90
C CYS A 127 -11.95 -1.12 -30.44
N HIS A 128 -12.20 -0.74 -31.70
CA HIS A 128 -13.53 -0.80 -32.30
C HIS A 128 -14.14 -2.21 -32.32
N LEU A 129 -13.34 -3.23 -32.62
CA LEU A 129 -13.79 -4.63 -32.56
C LEU A 129 -14.06 -5.12 -31.12
N ALA A 130 -13.55 -4.39 -30.12
CA ALA A 130 -13.66 -4.69 -28.69
C ALA A 130 -14.69 -3.82 -27.94
N THR A 131 -14.95 -2.58 -28.39
CA THR A 131 -15.90 -1.63 -27.80
C THR A 131 -17.18 -1.58 -28.62
N ASP A 132 -18.28 -1.93 -27.95
CA ASP A 132 -19.66 -1.91 -28.42
C ASP A 132 -20.14 -0.45 -28.66
N GLU A 133 -19.72 0.18 -29.76
CA GLU A 133 -20.46 1.35 -30.27
C GLU A 133 -21.70 0.81 -31.00
N GLU A 134 -22.85 0.95 -30.32
CA GLU A 134 -24.18 0.57 -30.79
C GLU A 134 -24.46 1.09 -32.21
N ASP A 135 -24.40 0.22 -33.21
CA ASP A 135 -25.07 0.44 -34.49
C ASP A 135 -26.36 -0.39 -34.52
N GLY A 136 -27.49 0.29 -34.77
CA GLY A 136 -28.86 -0.21 -34.59
C GLY A 136 -29.21 -1.48 -35.39
N ALA A 137 -28.37 -1.86 -36.35
CA ALA A 137 -28.51 -3.09 -37.12
C ALA A 137 -28.20 -4.37 -36.29
N ALA A 138 -27.31 -4.28 -35.30
CA ALA A 138 -26.94 -5.41 -34.46
C ALA A 138 -28.11 -5.84 -33.54
N VAL A 139 -28.96 -4.90 -33.12
CA VAL A 139 -30.17 -5.14 -32.30
C VAL A 139 -31.23 -5.96 -33.04
N VAL A 140 -31.31 -5.86 -34.36
CA VAL A 140 -32.31 -6.58 -35.18
C VAL A 140 -31.91 -8.04 -35.41
N LEU A 141 -30.62 -8.32 -35.61
CA LEU A 141 -30.12 -9.68 -35.81
C LEU A 141 -30.08 -10.49 -34.50
N MET A 142 -29.81 -9.82 -33.36
CA MET A 142 -29.77 -10.44 -32.03
C MET A 142 -31.13 -10.92 -31.50
N LYS A 143 -32.24 -10.32 -31.94
CA LYS A 143 -33.60 -10.81 -31.63
C LYS A 143 -33.89 -12.20 -32.20
N HIS A 144 -33.14 -12.65 -33.22
CA HIS A 144 -33.36 -13.93 -33.88
C HIS A 144 -32.51 -15.10 -33.34
N LEU A 145 -31.44 -14.84 -32.58
CA LEU A 145 -30.48 -15.88 -32.16
C LEU A 145 -30.37 -16.10 -30.63
N ALA A 146 -31.12 -15.35 -29.82
CA ALA A 146 -31.33 -15.59 -28.37
C ALA A 146 -30.05 -15.76 -27.51
N VAL A 147 -28.91 -15.16 -27.88
CA VAL A 147 -27.73 -15.03 -27.01
C VAL A 147 -27.23 -13.57 -27.04
N PRO A 148 -27.12 -12.87 -25.88
CA PRO A 148 -26.73 -11.46 -25.85
C PRO A 148 -25.25 -11.24 -26.20
N THR A 149 -24.95 -10.28 -27.09
CA THR A 149 -23.61 -9.94 -27.62
C THR A 149 -22.55 -9.63 -26.57
N LYS A 150 -22.96 -9.02 -25.45
CA LYS A 150 -22.11 -8.81 -24.28
C LYS A 150 -21.46 -10.11 -23.79
N GLU A 151 -22.18 -11.22 -23.82
CA GLU A 151 -21.71 -12.52 -23.34
C GLU A 151 -20.66 -13.14 -24.29
N TYR A 152 -20.71 -12.82 -25.57
CA TYR A 152 -19.76 -13.30 -26.57
C TYR A 152 -18.42 -12.55 -26.54
N HIS A 153 -18.44 -11.22 -26.46
CA HIS A 153 -17.21 -10.41 -26.32
C HIS A 153 -16.53 -10.67 -24.98
N LEU A 154 -17.32 -10.84 -23.92
CA LEU A 154 -16.85 -11.32 -22.62
C LEU A 154 -16.14 -12.67 -22.72
N ASN A 155 -16.70 -13.62 -23.47
CA ASN A 155 -16.09 -14.94 -23.65
C ASN A 155 -14.81 -14.93 -24.49
N VAL A 156 -14.67 -14.00 -25.44
CA VAL A 156 -13.43 -13.81 -26.21
C VAL A 156 -12.34 -13.16 -25.36
N LEU A 157 -12.69 -12.10 -24.62
CA LEU A 157 -11.76 -11.45 -23.70
C LEU A 157 -11.27 -12.43 -22.62
N LYS A 158 -12.17 -13.23 -22.04
CA LYS A 158 -11.81 -14.32 -21.12
C LYS A 158 -10.82 -15.30 -21.74
N LYS A 159 -11.02 -15.72 -23.00
CA LYS A 159 -10.10 -16.63 -23.70
C LYS A 159 -8.74 -16.01 -24.01
N MET A 160 -8.71 -14.71 -24.28
CA MET A 160 -7.46 -13.96 -24.48
C MET A 160 -6.69 -13.84 -23.16
N VAL A 161 -7.37 -13.44 -22.09
CA VAL A 161 -6.84 -13.39 -20.73
C VAL A 161 -6.24 -14.73 -20.30
N THR A 162 -6.95 -15.84 -20.50
CA THR A 162 -6.43 -17.17 -20.14
C THR A 162 -5.18 -17.55 -20.94
N ARG A 163 -5.13 -17.23 -22.24
CA ARG A 163 -3.94 -17.53 -23.07
C ARG A 163 -2.71 -16.72 -22.64
N ILE A 164 -2.89 -15.45 -22.30
CA ILE A 164 -1.80 -14.61 -21.80
C ILE A 164 -1.33 -15.13 -20.43
N GLN A 165 -2.26 -15.49 -19.53
CA GLN A 165 -1.93 -16.10 -18.25
C GLN A 165 -1.16 -17.42 -18.39
N GLU A 166 -1.57 -18.31 -19.30
CA GLU A 166 -0.85 -19.56 -19.61
C GLU A 166 0.56 -19.29 -20.13
N SER A 167 0.71 -18.29 -21.03
CA SER A 167 2.02 -17.88 -21.55
C SER A 167 2.96 -17.37 -20.45
N ILE A 168 2.42 -16.61 -19.49
CA ILE A 168 3.19 -16.07 -18.36
C ILE A 168 3.51 -17.19 -17.34
N GLY A 169 2.57 -18.09 -17.06
CA GLY A 169 2.77 -19.22 -16.15
C GLY A 169 3.88 -20.18 -16.60
N ASN A 170 4.04 -20.32 -17.92
CA ASN A 170 5.07 -21.17 -18.54
C ASN A 170 6.45 -20.49 -18.66
N SER A 171 6.55 -19.17 -18.50
CA SER A 171 7.79 -18.40 -18.65
C SER A 171 8.57 -18.18 -17.35
N ARG A 172 8.39 -19.03 -16.34
CA ARG A 172 9.17 -18.95 -15.08
C ARG A 172 10.65 -19.21 -15.37
N CYS A 173 11.49 -18.19 -15.23
CA CYS A 173 12.94 -18.32 -15.34
C CYS A 173 13.47 -19.28 -14.27
N SER A 174 14.00 -20.43 -14.68
CA SER A 174 14.78 -21.28 -13.78
C SER A 174 16.18 -20.66 -13.60
N VAL A 175 16.63 -20.57 -12.34
CA VAL A 175 17.92 -19.98 -11.93
C VAL A 175 19.13 -20.73 -12.52
N SER A 176 18.94 -21.88 -13.17
CA SER A 176 20.00 -22.84 -13.51
C SER A 176 20.42 -22.91 -14.97
N SER A 177 20.17 -21.89 -15.80
CA SER A 177 20.71 -21.90 -17.18
C SER A 177 21.56 -20.66 -17.49
N THR A 178 22.85 -20.79 -17.20
CA THR A 178 23.88 -19.95 -17.81
C THR A 178 23.84 -20.15 -19.34
N ASN A 179 23.59 -19.06 -20.09
CA ASN A 179 23.73 -18.91 -21.55
C ASN A 179 22.56 -19.22 -22.50
N LYS A 180 21.29 -19.09 -22.09
CA LYS A 180 20.19 -18.78 -23.03
C LYS A 180 19.38 -17.59 -22.52
N GLY A 181 19.04 -16.64 -23.39
CA GLY A 181 18.47 -15.34 -23.04
C GLY A 181 17.25 -15.42 -22.12
N CYS A 182 17.20 -14.54 -21.12
CA CYS A 182 16.09 -14.38 -20.17
C CYS A 182 14.77 -14.22 -20.92
N SER A 183 13.72 -14.98 -20.58
CA SER A 183 12.36 -14.79 -21.11
C SER A 183 11.66 -13.55 -20.54
N CYS A 184 12.41 -12.57 -20.07
CA CYS A 184 11.96 -11.45 -19.25
C CYS A 184 11.34 -10.33 -20.09
N GLY A 185 11.68 -10.26 -21.38
CA GLY A 185 11.03 -9.37 -22.35
C GLY A 185 9.55 -9.70 -22.62
N SER A 186 9.09 -10.93 -22.38
CA SER A 186 7.68 -11.28 -22.58
C SER A 186 6.76 -10.72 -21.48
N VAL A 187 7.27 -10.58 -20.25
CA VAL A 187 6.49 -10.06 -19.11
C VAL A 187 6.33 -8.54 -19.22
N TRP A 188 7.38 -7.84 -19.63
CA TRP A 188 7.31 -6.40 -19.93
C TRP A 188 6.32 -6.12 -21.07
N ALA A 189 6.43 -6.83 -22.20
CA ALA A 189 5.53 -6.67 -23.34
C ALA A 189 4.07 -7.01 -23.01
N ALA A 190 3.86 -8.07 -22.21
CA ALA A 190 2.52 -8.41 -21.72
C ALA A 190 1.94 -7.32 -20.81
N SER A 191 2.78 -6.69 -19.96
CA SER A 191 2.33 -5.58 -19.12
C SER A 191 1.95 -4.34 -19.94
N GLU A 192 2.73 -3.98 -20.97
CA GLU A 192 2.38 -2.89 -21.90
C GLU A 192 1.08 -3.16 -22.66
N ALA A 193 0.92 -4.38 -23.18
CA ALA A 193 -0.31 -4.77 -23.88
C ALA A 193 -1.55 -4.72 -22.98
N CYS A 194 -1.38 -4.83 -21.66
CA CYS A 194 -2.48 -4.78 -20.69
C CYS A 194 -2.88 -3.36 -20.26
N VAL A 195 -2.10 -2.31 -20.57
CA VAL A 195 -2.43 -0.92 -20.20
C VAL A 195 -3.88 -0.52 -20.53
N PRO A 196 -4.40 -0.78 -21.75
CA PRO A 196 -5.77 -0.41 -22.10
C PRO A 196 -6.84 -1.27 -21.42
N LEU A 197 -6.46 -2.42 -20.84
CA LEU A 197 -7.36 -3.40 -20.24
C LEU A 197 -7.51 -3.20 -18.72
N ILE A 198 -6.77 -2.27 -18.11
CA ILE A 198 -6.75 -2.07 -16.64
C ILE A 198 -8.12 -1.76 -16.06
N THR A 199 -8.97 -1.03 -16.79
CA THR A 199 -10.33 -0.69 -16.36
C THR A 199 -11.37 -1.78 -16.66
N CYS A 200 -10.97 -2.88 -17.31
CA CYS A 200 -11.86 -4.00 -17.63
C CYS A 200 -11.86 -5.02 -16.47
N PRO A 201 -13.00 -5.27 -15.80
CA PRO A 201 -13.07 -6.22 -14.68
C PRO A 201 -12.58 -7.63 -15.04
N GLU A 202 -12.78 -8.05 -16.28
CA GLU A 202 -12.37 -9.36 -16.80
C GLU A 202 -10.86 -9.53 -16.89
N ALA A 203 -10.10 -8.43 -16.94
CA ALA A 203 -8.64 -8.45 -16.97
C ALA A 203 -8.02 -8.53 -15.56
N SER A 204 -8.81 -8.37 -14.48
CA SER A 204 -8.31 -8.42 -13.09
C SER A 204 -7.48 -9.67 -12.77
N PRO A 205 -7.87 -10.90 -13.16
CA PRO A 205 -7.04 -12.09 -12.94
C PRO A 205 -5.69 -12.05 -13.68
N LEU A 206 -5.62 -11.42 -14.86
CA LEU A 206 -4.39 -11.25 -15.62
C LEU A 206 -3.48 -10.21 -14.96
N ILE A 207 -4.05 -9.10 -14.52
CA ILE A 207 -3.36 -8.03 -13.79
C ILE A 207 -2.76 -8.60 -12.50
N GLY A 208 -3.53 -9.36 -11.72
CA GLY A 208 -3.05 -10.05 -10.53
C GLY A 208 -1.92 -11.02 -10.84
N ALA A 209 -2.04 -11.82 -11.91
CA ALA A 209 -1.00 -12.76 -12.33
C ALA A 209 0.31 -12.08 -12.76
N LEU A 210 0.23 -10.89 -13.39
CA LEU A 210 1.39 -10.07 -13.76
C LEU A 210 2.07 -9.48 -12.53
N LEU A 211 1.31 -8.93 -11.58
CA LEU A 211 1.82 -8.36 -10.33
C LEU A 211 2.47 -9.41 -9.43
N GLN A 212 1.96 -10.63 -9.43
CA GLN A 212 2.49 -11.72 -8.60
C GLN A 212 3.67 -12.46 -9.24
N GLN A 213 4.14 -12.06 -10.44
CA GLN A 213 5.34 -12.66 -11.03
C GLN A 213 6.58 -12.35 -10.20
N GLN A 214 7.30 -13.40 -9.81
CA GLN A 214 8.55 -13.27 -9.08
C GLN A 214 9.66 -12.90 -10.06
N MET A 215 10.04 -11.62 -10.07
CA MET A 215 11.08 -11.10 -10.96
C MET A 215 12.46 -11.60 -10.48
N THR A 216 12.97 -12.66 -11.10
CA THR A 216 14.31 -13.19 -10.81
C THR A 216 15.41 -12.49 -11.62
N CYS A 217 15.05 -11.60 -12.55
CA CYS A 217 15.99 -10.86 -13.38
C CYS A 217 16.02 -9.39 -13.01
N ILE A 218 17.23 -8.85 -12.86
CA ILE A 218 17.50 -7.44 -12.57
C ILE A 218 17.21 -6.54 -13.79
N ARG A 219 17.06 -7.13 -14.99
CA ARG A 219 17.23 -6.40 -16.26
C ARG A 219 15.98 -5.83 -16.92
N GLU A 220 14.76 -6.05 -16.43
CA GLU A 220 13.55 -5.25 -16.76
C GLU A 220 12.33 -5.85 -16.03
N GLY A 221 11.58 -5.00 -15.30
CA GLY A 221 10.38 -5.38 -14.54
C GLY A 221 9.08 -5.20 -15.34
N LEU A 222 7.94 -5.02 -14.66
CA LEU A 222 6.73 -4.53 -15.33
C LEU A 222 6.96 -3.13 -15.90
N SER A 223 6.21 -2.78 -16.93
CA SER A 223 6.29 -1.44 -17.52
C SER A 223 5.84 -0.35 -16.55
N GLU A 224 6.53 0.80 -16.58
CA GLU A 224 6.15 2.00 -15.85
C GLU A 224 4.80 2.56 -16.30
N ASN A 225 4.47 2.48 -17.59
CA ASN A 225 3.15 2.91 -18.08
C ASN A 225 2.03 2.03 -17.50
N PHE A 226 2.28 0.73 -17.41
CA PHE A 226 1.36 -0.22 -16.77
C PHE A 226 1.19 0.07 -15.29
N LEU A 227 2.28 0.21 -14.53
CA LEU A 227 2.23 0.52 -13.10
C LEU A 227 1.56 1.88 -12.83
N GLY A 228 1.84 2.91 -13.63
CA GLY A 228 1.24 4.23 -13.50
C GLY A 228 -0.25 4.25 -13.83
N ALA A 229 -0.67 3.55 -14.89
CA ALA A 229 -2.08 3.41 -15.24
C ALA A 229 -2.84 2.58 -14.19
N LEU A 230 -2.21 1.54 -13.65
CA LEU A 230 -2.79 0.68 -12.61
C LEU A 230 -2.97 1.44 -11.30
N HIS A 231 -1.95 2.19 -10.88
CA HIS A 231 -2.00 3.13 -9.77
C HIS A 231 -3.16 4.11 -9.93
N SER A 232 -3.25 4.78 -11.08
CA SER A 232 -4.29 5.77 -11.35
C SER A 232 -5.71 5.18 -11.31
N ALA A 233 -5.89 3.97 -11.86
CA ALA A 233 -7.17 3.28 -11.86
C ALA A 233 -7.57 2.80 -10.45
N TYR A 234 -6.60 2.32 -9.68
CA TYR A 234 -6.81 1.91 -8.30
C TYR A 234 -7.18 3.09 -7.39
N SER A 235 -6.44 4.21 -7.47
CA SER A 235 -6.72 5.41 -6.67
C SER A 235 -8.07 6.07 -7.01
N ARG A 236 -8.61 5.83 -8.21
CA ARG A 236 -9.97 6.24 -8.63
C ARG A 236 -11.09 5.26 -8.27
N CYS A 237 -10.77 4.12 -7.65
CA CYS A 237 -11.71 3.02 -7.38
C CYS A 237 -12.34 2.38 -8.63
N ASP A 238 -11.71 2.52 -9.80
CA ASP A 238 -12.20 1.94 -11.06
C ASP A 238 -11.77 0.47 -11.25
N LEU A 239 -10.91 -0.02 -10.36
CA LEU A 239 -10.38 -1.38 -10.38
C LEU A 239 -10.47 -2.02 -9.00
N LEU A 240 -11.02 -3.24 -8.96
CA LEU A 240 -11.00 -4.11 -7.78
C LEU A 240 -9.82 -5.07 -7.89
N LEU A 241 -8.87 -4.93 -6.98
CA LEU A 241 -7.73 -5.83 -6.80
C LEU A 241 -7.92 -6.67 -5.54
N ASP A 242 -7.54 -7.94 -5.61
CA ASP A 242 -7.41 -8.77 -4.42
C ASP A 242 -6.24 -8.30 -3.53
N GLU A 243 -6.24 -8.70 -2.26
CA GLU A 243 -5.23 -8.26 -1.29
C GLU A 243 -3.79 -8.56 -1.75
N GLN A 244 -3.55 -9.71 -2.37
CA GLN A 244 -2.21 -10.11 -2.79
C GLN A 244 -1.75 -9.29 -3.99
N ALA A 245 -2.65 -8.96 -4.92
CA ALA A 245 -2.37 -8.06 -6.02
C ALA A 245 -2.02 -6.64 -5.54
N VAL A 246 -2.71 -6.11 -4.51
CA VAL A 246 -2.38 -4.82 -3.90
C VAL A 246 -0.99 -4.84 -3.26
N VAL A 247 -0.68 -5.87 -2.47
CA VAL A 247 0.67 -6.03 -1.87
C VAL A 247 1.74 -6.09 -2.96
N SER A 248 1.50 -6.85 -4.02
CA SER A 248 2.41 -6.95 -5.15
C SER A 248 2.57 -5.63 -5.92
N LEU A 249 1.50 -4.84 -6.05
CA LEU A 249 1.59 -3.48 -6.63
C LEU A 249 2.53 -2.61 -5.81
N TRP A 250 2.39 -2.57 -4.48
CA TRP A 250 3.29 -1.80 -3.62
C TRP A 250 4.72 -2.30 -3.63
N TYR A 251 4.93 -3.61 -3.74
CA TYR A 251 6.26 -4.19 -3.89
C TYR A 251 6.95 -3.75 -5.19
N GLN A 252 6.19 -3.54 -6.26
CA GLN A 252 6.71 -3.17 -7.58
C GLN A 252 6.68 -1.67 -7.89
N SER A 253 5.83 -0.89 -7.21
CA SER A 253 5.61 0.54 -7.47
C SER A 253 5.77 1.34 -6.18
N LEU A 254 6.91 2.02 -6.06
CA LEU A 254 7.20 2.93 -4.93
C LEU A 254 6.17 4.07 -4.82
N PRO A 255 5.78 4.79 -5.90
CA PRO A 255 4.77 5.85 -5.79
C PRO A 255 3.43 5.36 -5.22
N SER A 256 3.01 4.14 -5.58
CA SER A 256 1.79 3.54 -5.06
C SER A 256 1.88 3.23 -3.56
N LEU A 257 3.05 2.77 -3.11
CA LEU A 257 3.29 2.52 -1.69
C LEU A 257 3.35 3.83 -0.89
N GLU A 258 4.06 4.83 -1.38
CA GLU A 258 4.17 6.15 -0.75
C GLU A 258 2.78 6.79 -0.58
N GLU A 259 1.96 6.80 -1.63
CA GLU A 259 0.59 7.32 -1.56
C GLU A 259 -0.24 6.56 -0.51
N ALA A 260 -0.16 5.23 -0.47
CA ALA A 260 -0.91 4.43 0.51
C ALA A 260 -0.51 4.76 1.96
N VAL A 261 0.79 4.93 2.22
CA VAL A 261 1.29 5.30 3.56
C VAL A 261 0.86 6.71 3.95
N LEU A 262 0.94 7.67 3.02
CA LEU A 262 0.53 9.05 3.26
C LEU A 262 -0.99 9.16 3.48
N ASN A 263 -1.80 8.42 2.71
CA ASN A 263 -3.24 8.35 2.90
C ASN A 263 -3.64 7.74 4.24
N LEU A 264 -2.93 6.69 4.70
CA LEU A 264 -3.11 6.15 6.04
C LEU A 264 -2.79 7.21 7.10
N LEU A 265 -1.65 7.90 6.98
CA LEU A 265 -1.26 8.94 7.94
C LEU A 265 -2.27 10.09 7.96
N ALA A 266 -2.70 10.59 6.79
CA ALA A 266 -3.66 11.67 6.69
C ALA A 266 -5.02 11.29 7.32
N SER A 267 -5.54 10.10 7.02
CA SER A 267 -6.82 9.64 7.55
C SER A 267 -6.77 9.31 9.06
N ALA A 268 -5.69 8.69 9.53
CA ALA A 268 -5.56 8.29 10.93
C ALA A 268 -5.16 9.44 11.87
N THR A 269 -4.54 10.50 11.34
CA THR A 269 -4.20 11.70 12.12
C THR A 269 -5.22 12.83 11.99
N ALA A 270 -6.29 12.62 11.20
CA ALA A 270 -7.37 13.58 11.02
C ALA A 270 -7.98 14.05 12.36
N ALA A 271 -8.45 15.29 12.39
CA ALA A 271 -9.11 15.85 13.56
C ALA A 271 -10.38 15.04 13.88
N GLY A 272 -10.54 14.64 15.14
CA GLY A 272 -11.68 13.84 15.60
C GLY A 272 -11.49 12.32 15.51
N SER A 273 -10.41 11.83 14.89
CA SER A 273 -10.12 10.39 14.86
C SER A 273 -9.87 9.84 16.27
N THR A 274 -10.68 8.86 16.64
CA THR A 274 -10.59 8.15 17.94
C THR A 274 -9.55 7.03 17.86
N PRO A 275 -8.97 6.60 19.00
CA PRO A 275 -7.99 5.50 19.01
C PRO A 275 -8.52 4.20 18.38
N SER A 276 -9.81 3.89 18.55
CA SER A 276 -10.43 2.71 17.92
C SER A 276 -10.54 2.84 16.40
N GLN A 277 -10.83 4.04 15.88
CA GLN A 277 -10.86 4.28 14.44
C GLN A 277 -9.46 4.16 13.83
N VAL A 278 -8.43 4.62 14.54
CA VAL A 278 -7.03 4.44 14.11
C VAL A 278 -6.68 2.95 14.04
N GLU A 279 -7.04 2.15 15.04
CA GLU A 279 -6.82 0.69 15.02
C GLU A 279 -7.54 0.01 13.86
N GLU A 280 -8.78 0.40 13.59
CA GLU A 280 -9.57 -0.10 12.46
C GLU A 280 -8.94 0.28 11.10
N GLN A 281 -8.56 1.56 10.92
CA GLN A 281 -7.96 2.06 9.69
C GLN A 281 -6.61 1.39 9.40
N VAL A 282 -5.75 1.29 10.40
CA VAL A 282 -4.44 0.62 10.28
C VAL A 282 -4.64 -0.86 9.94
N SER A 283 -5.55 -1.55 10.63
CA SER A 283 -5.82 -2.97 10.38
C SER A 283 -6.39 -3.23 8.98
N LYS A 284 -7.24 -2.32 8.46
CA LYS A 284 -7.83 -2.42 7.12
C LYS A 284 -6.89 -1.99 5.99
N SER A 285 -5.82 -1.27 6.30
CA SER A 285 -4.92 -0.67 5.29
C SER A 285 -4.08 -1.67 4.49
N LEU A 286 -4.07 -2.96 4.83
CA LEU A 286 -3.19 -4.01 4.29
C LEU A 286 -1.67 -3.75 4.44
N LEU A 287 -1.23 -2.53 4.76
CA LEU A 287 0.18 -2.17 4.92
C LEU A 287 0.90 -3.02 5.98
N PRO A 288 0.33 -3.30 7.18
CA PRO A 288 0.98 -4.18 8.16
C PRO A 288 1.24 -5.58 7.60
N LYS A 289 0.28 -6.13 6.83
CA LYS A 289 0.39 -7.44 6.18
C LYS A 289 1.44 -7.43 5.07
N ALA A 290 1.44 -6.41 4.21
CA ALA A 290 2.44 -6.23 3.16
C ALA A 290 3.86 -6.18 3.74
N CYS A 291 4.04 -5.43 4.82
CA CYS A 291 5.32 -5.30 5.51
C CYS A 291 5.78 -6.60 6.17
N ALA A 292 4.86 -7.39 6.74
CA ALA A 292 5.19 -8.69 7.32
C ALA A 292 5.63 -9.71 6.25
N GLN A 293 5.05 -9.63 5.04
CA GLN A 293 5.41 -10.49 3.91
C GLN A 293 6.70 -10.07 3.21
N HIS A 294 6.99 -8.77 3.13
CA HIS A 294 8.11 -8.21 2.37
C HIS A 294 8.93 -7.21 3.20
N CYS A 295 10.13 -7.62 3.62
CA CYS A 295 11.04 -6.76 4.39
C CYS A 295 11.38 -5.44 3.69
N SER A 296 11.56 -5.44 2.36
CA SER A 296 11.82 -4.21 1.59
C SER A 296 10.68 -3.20 1.70
N VAL A 297 9.43 -3.66 1.67
CA VAL A 297 8.24 -2.80 1.86
C VAL A 297 8.25 -2.23 3.28
N PHE A 298 8.51 -3.06 4.30
CA PHE A 298 8.64 -2.57 5.67
C PHE A 298 9.69 -1.46 5.78
N LEU A 299 10.87 -1.64 5.19
CA LEU A 299 11.96 -0.67 5.28
C LEU A 299 11.57 0.69 4.69
N VAL A 300 10.86 0.71 3.55
CA VAL A 300 10.36 1.95 2.94
C VAL A 300 9.30 2.61 3.82
N VAL A 301 8.29 1.86 4.28
CA VAL A 301 7.24 2.38 5.16
C VAL A 301 7.85 2.96 6.44
N ASN A 302 8.81 2.24 7.02
CA ASN A 302 9.50 2.65 8.24
C ASN A 302 10.35 3.90 8.01
N ASP A 303 10.92 4.10 6.82
CA ASP A 303 11.67 5.31 6.47
C ASP A 303 10.76 6.54 6.29
N ILE A 304 9.58 6.36 5.70
CA ILE A 304 8.55 7.41 5.66
C ILE A 304 8.13 7.79 7.10
N PHE A 305 7.90 6.80 7.96
CA PHE A 305 7.57 7.05 9.37
C PHE A 305 8.67 7.81 10.11
N ARG A 306 9.95 7.47 9.89
CA ARG A 306 11.07 8.24 10.45
C ARG A 306 11.04 9.69 10.00
N THR A 307 10.83 9.92 8.71
CA THR A 307 10.81 11.27 8.13
C THR A 307 9.67 12.10 8.71
N VAL A 308 8.48 11.53 8.81
CA VAL A 308 7.32 12.18 9.42
C VAL A 308 7.56 12.45 10.91
N LEU A 309 8.09 11.49 11.66
CA LEU A 309 8.34 11.66 13.10
C LEU A 309 9.34 12.77 13.39
N LYS A 310 10.42 12.87 12.60
CA LYS A 310 11.43 13.95 12.71
C LYS A 310 10.79 15.33 12.57
N GLN A 311 9.80 15.47 11.69
CA GLN A 311 9.11 16.74 11.46
C GLN A 311 8.01 17.01 12.50
N THR A 312 7.45 15.97 13.12
CA THR A 312 6.29 16.07 14.02
C THR A 312 6.56 15.47 15.41
N GLU A 313 7.70 15.80 16.02
CA GLU A 313 8.17 15.21 17.30
C GLU A 313 7.11 15.21 18.41
N ARG A 314 6.31 16.29 18.49
CA ARG A 314 5.29 16.50 19.54
C ARG A 314 3.89 16.02 19.16
N ASN A 315 3.71 15.44 17.98
CA ASN A 315 2.38 15.01 17.51
C ASN A 315 2.03 13.61 18.05
N GLU A 316 1.24 13.56 19.12
CA GLU A 316 0.80 12.29 19.72
C GLU A 316 -0.08 11.45 18.80
N ARG A 317 -0.82 12.06 17.85
CA ARG A 317 -1.64 11.30 16.89
C ARG A 317 -0.76 10.47 15.97
N VAL A 318 0.34 11.07 15.48
CA VAL A 318 1.34 10.38 14.65
C VAL A 318 1.98 9.23 15.43
N LYS A 319 2.41 9.47 16.68
CA LYS A 319 2.97 8.41 17.55
C LYS A 319 1.99 7.24 17.73
N ASN A 320 0.70 7.54 17.96
CA ASN A 320 -0.34 6.51 18.10
C ASN A 320 -0.53 5.67 16.83
N VAL A 321 -0.45 6.28 15.64
CA VAL A 321 -0.50 5.53 14.37
C VAL A 321 0.67 4.56 14.28
N PHE A 322 1.89 4.99 14.61
CA PHE A 322 3.07 4.12 14.57
C PHE A 322 2.98 2.96 15.57
N GLN A 323 2.51 3.22 16.79
CA GLN A 323 2.29 2.18 17.80
C GLN A 323 1.29 1.13 17.31
N THR A 324 0.15 1.60 16.80
CA THR A 324 -0.92 0.75 16.27
C THR A 324 -0.40 -0.05 15.07
N PHE A 325 0.33 0.60 14.16
CA PHE A 325 0.94 -0.05 13.01
C PHE A 325 1.92 -1.15 13.42
N THR A 326 2.83 -0.86 14.35
CA THR A 326 3.80 -1.83 14.87
C THR A 326 3.10 -3.02 15.51
N LYS A 327 2.05 -2.80 16.31
CA LYS A 327 1.22 -3.87 16.87
C LYS A 327 0.60 -4.75 15.77
N CYS A 328 -0.08 -4.15 14.80
CA CYS A 328 -0.69 -4.88 13.69
C CYS A 328 0.36 -5.64 12.86
N PHE A 329 1.53 -5.05 12.62
CA PHE A 329 2.64 -5.67 11.91
C PHE A 329 3.13 -6.93 12.62
N PHE A 330 3.33 -6.89 13.93
CA PHE A 330 3.73 -8.07 14.69
C PHE A 330 2.65 -9.14 14.70
N MET A 331 1.37 -8.77 14.78
CA MET A 331 0.26 -9.71 14.66
C MET A 331 0.29 -10.45 13.31
N GLU A 332 0.53 -9.74 12.22
CA GLU A 332 0.68 -10.35 10.89
C GLU A 332 1.95 -11.21 10.78
N LEU A 333 3.06 -10.74 11.33
CA LEU A 333 4.32 -11.49 11.34
C LEU A 333 4.19 -12.83 12.08
N SER A 334 3.50 -12.85 13.23
CA SER A 334 3.22 -14.07 13.99
C SER A 334 2.33 -15.06 13.23
N ARG A 335 1.42 -14.58 12.36
CA ARG A 335 0.55 -15.46 11.54
C ARG A 335 1.32 -16.17 10.41
N LEU A 336 2.46 -15.62 9.99
CA LEU A 336 3.27 -16.17 8.89
C LEU A 336 4.24 -17.28 9.32
N GLN A 337 4.50 -17.48 10.62
CA GLN A 337 5.42 -18.53 11.09
C GLN A 337 4.78 -19.92 11.02
N PRO A 338 5.27 -20.78 10.11
CA PRO A 338 6.39 -21.67 10.43
C PRO A 338 7.52 -21.73 9.37
N GLN A 339 7.66 -20.72 8.50
CA GLN A 339 8.78 -20.60 7.55
C GLN A 339 9.96 -19.83 8.18
N PRO A 340 11.21 -19.89 7.66
CA PRO A 340 12.33 -19.12 8.19
C PRO A 340 12.09 -17.63 7.95
N SER A 341 11.36 -17.00 8.86
CA SER A 341 11.09 -15.56 8.86
C SER A 341 12.41 -14.82 8.97
N ALA A 342 12.56 -13.71 8.22
CA ALA A 342 13.69 -12.81 8.36
C ALA A 342 13.89 -12.42 9.83
N SER A 343 15.14 -12.33 10.28
CA SER A 343 15.43 -11.94 11.66
C SER A 343 14.86 -10.54 11.92
N LEU A 344 14.44 -10.24 13.17
CA LEU A 344 13.98 -8.89 13.55
C LEU A 344 15.00 -7.81 13.18
N LYS A 345 16.29 -8.14 13.17
CA LYS A 345 17.35 -7.22 12.77
C LYS A 345 17.26 -6.81 11.30
N ALA A 346 16.70 -7.64 10.42
CA ALA A 346 16.47 -7.30 9.02
C ALA A 346 15.41 -6.20 8.86
N PHE A 347 14.37 -6.22 9.69
CA PHE A 347 13.34 -5.17 9.71
C PHE A 347 13.85 -3.89 10.39
N PHE A 348 14.69 -4.02 11.43
CA PHE A 348 15.22 -2.88 12.19
C PHE A 348 16.76 -2.76 12.10
N PRO A 349 17.31 -2.49 10.91
CA PRO A 349 18.76 -2.50 10.69
C PRO A 349 19.48 -1.36 11.44
N GLN A 350 18.82 -0.21 11.58
CA GLN A 350 19.41 1.00 12.18
C GLN A 350 19.24 1.06 13.72
N SER A 351 18.34 0.27 14.29
CA SER A 351 18.07 0.30 15.73
C SER A 351 19.21 -0.30 16.56
N PRO A 352 19.50 0.23 17.77
CA PRO A 352 20.50 -0.33 18.66
C PRO A 352 20.21 -1.80 19.00
N PRO A 353 21.13 -2.74 18.72
CA PRO A 353 20.88 -4.17 18.95
C PRO A 353 20.53 -4.52 20.39
N SER A 354 21.12 -3.80 21.36
CA SER A 354 20.87 -3.98 22.78
C SER A 354 19.43 -3.67 23.17
N LEU A 355 18.75 -2.74 22.47
CA LEU A 355 17.40 -2.29 22.81
C LEU A 355 16.29 -3.04 22.05
N LEU A 356 16.62 -3.71 20.94
CA LEU A 356 15.63 -4.35 20.08
C LEU A 356 14.79 -5.41 20.80
N ILE A 357 15.43 -6.45 21.35
CA ILE A 357 14.70 -7.52 22.03
C ILE A 357 14.01 -7.00 23.30
N PRO A 358 14.68 -6.25 24.20
CA PRO A 358 14.02 -5.73 25.39
C PRO A 358 12.78 -4.87 25.08
N LEU A 359 12.86 -3.99 24.09
CA LEU A 359 11.71 -3.16 23.74
C LEU A 359 10.61 -3.96 23.03
N PHE A 360 10.90 -4.99 22.24
CA PHE A 360 9.88 -5.82 21.58
C PHE A 360 9.24 -6.91 22.45
N THR A 361 9.87 -7.29 23.56
CA THR A 361 9.22 -8.17 24.54
C THR A 361 7.95 -7.50 25.06
N MET A 362 6.82 -8.21 25.01
CA MET A 362 5.57 -7.66 25.49
C MET A 362 5.56 -7.66 27.03
N PRO A 363 5.00 -6.64 27.71
CA PRO A 363 4.93 -6.63 29.17
C PRO A 363 4.20 -7.84 29.75
N SER A 364 3.24 -8.43 29.02
CA SER A 364 2.52 -9.64 29.39
C SER A 364 3.38 -10.92 29.37
N GLU A 365 4.50 -10.90 28.66
CA GLU A 365 5.46 -12.02 28.60
C GLU A 365 6.42 -12.02 29.79
N MET A 366 6.42 -10.95 30.59
CA MET A 366 7.32 -10.78 31.74
C MET A 366 6.57 -10.90 33.08
N PRO A 367 7.18 -11.50 34.12
CA PRO A 367 6.63 -11.47 35.47
C PRO A 367 6.50 -10.03 35.98
N GLN A 368 5.42 -9.73 36.72
CA GLN A 368 5.13 -8.38 37.23
C GLN A 368 6.28 -7.78 38.05
N GLU A 369 6.94 -8.60 38.87
CA GLU A 369 8.07 -8.22 39.72
C GLU A 369 9.29 -7.77 38.91
N SER A 370 9.42 -8.27 37.67
CA SER A 370 10.54 -7.96 36.77
C SER A 370 10.31 -6.72 35.91
N LEU A 371 9.06 -6.26 35.77
CA LEU A 371 8.71 -5.09 34.93
C LEU A 371 9.44 -3.83 35.36
N LYS A 372 9.55 -3.62 36.68
CA LYS A 372 10.25 -2.47 37.25
C LYS A 372 11.73 -2.50 36.88
N ASN A 373 12.42 -3.61 37.17
CA ASN A 373 13.84 -3.77 36.87
C ASN A 373 14.13 -3.64 35.37
N HIS A 374 13.24 -4.18 34.52
CA HIS A 374 13.33 -4.04 33.07
C HIS A 374 13.29 -2.57 32.64
N LEU A 375 12.32 -1.80 33.11
CA LEU A 375 12.19 -0.38 32.75
C LEU A 375 13.33 0.47 33.28
N MET A 376 13.84 0.16 34.48
CA MET A 376 15.05 0.82 35.01
C MET A 376 16.24 0.57 34.08
N TRP A 377 16.43 -0.67 33.62
CA TRP A 377 17.48 -1.01 32.68
C TRP A 377 17.31 -0.32 31.31
N VAL A 378 16.09 -0.26 30.77
CA VAL A 378 15.77 0.44 29.52
C VAL A 378 16.10 1.93 29.66
N SER A 379 15.65 2.56 30.75
CA SER A 379 15.93 3.97 31.05
C SER A 379 17.43 4.24 31.12
N SER A 380 18.18 3.45 31.88
CA SER A 380 19.64 3.63 32.00
C SER A 380 20.37 3.38 30.68
N SER A 381 19.87 2.46 29.84
CA SER A 381 20.47 2.20 28.53
C SER A 381 20.22 3.33 27.54
N LEU A 382 19.03 3.93 27.54
CA LEU A 382 18.74 5.13 26.76
C LEU A 382 19.52 6.34 27.27
N GLN A 383 19.66 6.49 28.59
CA GLN A 383 20.42 7.59 29.18
C GLN A 383 21.90 7.54 28.80
N ARG A 384 22.53 6.36 28.87
CA ARG A 384 23.92 6.18 28.41
C ARG A 384 24.09 6.52 26.93
N LEU A 385 23.13 6.13 26.08
CA LEU A 385 23.17 6.48 24.65
C LEU A 385 23.10 8.00 24.44
N THR A 386 22.33 8.73 25.25
CA THR A 386 22.28 10.20 25.18
C THR A 386 23.55 10.87 25.71
N GLU A 387 24.19 10.30 26.73
CA GLU A 387 25.45 10.81 27.28
C GLU A 387 26.60 10.61 26.28
N GLU A 388 26.71 9.41 25.69
CA GLU A 388 27.71 9.10 24.66
C GLU A 388 27.61 10.03 23.43
N GLU A 389 26.40 10.41 23.02
CA GLU A 389 26.21 11.35 21.92
C GLU A 389 26.72 12.76 22.26
N GLU A 390 26.45 13.22 23.48
CA GLU A 390 26.78 14.57 23.93
C GLU A 390 28.30 14.72 24.16
N ASP A 391 28.98 13.65 24.58
CA ASP A 391 30.45 13.61 24.69
C ASP A 391 31.17 13.61 23.31
N ASP A 392 30.55 13.00 22.29
CA ASP A 392 31.11 12.91 20.92
C ASP A 392 31.01 14.25 20.14
N GLU A 393 30.09 15.14 20.50
CA GLU A 393 29.91 16.46 19.83
C GLU A 393 30.94 17.52 20.25
N ASP A 394 31.55 17.40 21.44
CA ASP A 394 32.58 18.32 21.93
C ASP A 394 33.98 18.06 21.32
N SER A 395 34.14 16.97 20.56
CA SER A 395 35.28 16.77 19.65
C SER A 395 34.96 17.35 18.27
N ASP A 396 35.88 18.13 17.68
CA ASP A 396 35.81 18.79 16.35
C ASP A 396 35.44 17.87 15.15
N SER A 397 35.20 16.57 15.36
CA SER A 397 34.59 15.68 14.38
C SER A 397 33.07 15.76 14.43
N GLY A 398 32.48 16.76 13.77
CA GLY A 398 31.03 16.87 13.56
C GLY A 398 30.46 15.61 12.87
N ASN A 399 30.08 14.62 13.66
CA ASN A 399 29.60 13.35 13.16
C ASN A 399 28.08 13.31 13.25
N ILE A 400 27.42 13.45 12.10
CA ILE A 400 26.01 13.17 11.82
C ILE A 400 25.56 11.80 12.38
N ARG A 401 26.51 10.93 12.73
CA ARG A 401 26.35 9.57 13.24
C ARG A 401 25.87 9.46 14.70
N GLY A 402 26.14 10.45 15.56
CA GLY A 402 25.72 10.46 16.98
C GLY A 402 24.21 10.68 17.12
N ASN A 403 23.74 11.82 16.62
CA ASN A 403 22.31 12.20 16.47
C ASN A 403 21.45 11.11 15.82
N HIS A 404 22.04 10.31 14.93
CA HIS A 404 21.33 9.18 14.33
C HIS A 404 20.99 8.09 15.36
N LYS A 405 21.90 7.68 16.24
CA LYS A 405 21.67 6.55 17.16
C LYS A 405 20.59 6.83 18.21
N VAL A 406 20.59 8.01 18.82
CA VAL A 406 19.59 8.39 19.83
C VAL A 406 18.22 8.55 19.19
N PHE A 407 18.15 9.14 17.98
CA PHE A 407 16.91 9.17 17.22
C PHE A 407 16.38 7.76 16.93
N GLU A 408 17.24 6.83 16.49
CA GLU A 408 16.83 5.44 16.22
C GLU A 408 16.34 4.71 17.48
N ALA A 409 16.95 4.98 18.64
CA ALA A 409 16.51 4.45 19.93
C ALA A 409 15.16 5.03 20.35
N TRP A 410 14.97 6.35 20.19
CA TRP A 410 13.70 7.02 20.46
C TRP A 410 12.59 6.56 19.51
N PHE A 411 12.87 6.43 18.22
CA PHE A 411 11.91 5.94 17.23
C PHE A 411 11.43 4.53 17.57
N LEU A 412 12.35 3.65 17.97
CA LEU A 412 12.01 2.31 18.47
C LEU A 412 11.15 2.39 19.74
N LEU A 413 11.47 3.28 20.68
CA LEU A 413 10.65 3.51 21.87
C LEU A 413 9.24 4.01 21.51
N VAL A 414 9.09 4.86 20.48
CA VAL A 414 7.80 5.32 19.97
C VAL A 414 6.97 4.16 19.44
N GLN A 415 7.58 3.25 18.69
CA GLN A 415 6.92 2.04 18.18
C GLN A 415 6.52 1.07 19.32
N CYS A 416 7.32 1.02 20.39
CA CYS A 416 7.10 0.18 21.57
C CYS A 416 6.57 0.95 22.79
N ALA A 417 5.70 1.94 22.58
CA ALA A 417 5.25 2.83 23.67
C ALA A 417 4.44 2.15 24.78
N TYR A 418 4.08 0.87 24.65
CA TYR A 418 3.54 0.10 25.76
C TYR A 418 4.47 0.10 26.98
N TRP A 419 5.79 0.16 26.79
CA TRP A 419 6.74 0.31 27.89
C TRP A 419 6.63 1.66 28.58
N VAL A 420 6.38 2.73 27.82
CA VAL A 420 6.10 4.06 28.36
C VAL A 420 4.82 4.02 29.19
N HIS A 421 3.78 3.34 28.72
CA HIS A 421 2.53 3.17 29.47
C HIS A 421 2.72 2.38 30.77
N VAL A 422 3.52 1.29 30.75
CA VAL A 422 3.87 0.55 31.96
C VAL A 422 4.66 1.44 32.93
N ALA A 423 5.59 2.27 32.44
CA ALA A 423 6.32 3.23 33.27
C ALA A 423 5.39 4.23 33.97
N VAL A 424 4.41 4.80 33.25
CA VAL A 424 3.40 5.69 33.85
C VAL A 424 2.59 4.96 34.92
N GLN A 425 2.18 3.70 34.66
CA GLN A 425 1.43 2.91 35.62
C GLN A 425 2.25 2.63 36.89
N LEU A 426 3.52 2.24 36.74
CA LEU A 426 4.42 1.98 37.87
C LEU A 426 4.69 3.25 38.71
N LEU A 427 4.75 4.43 38.07
CA LEU A 427 4.86 5.71 38.79
C LEU A 427 3.68 5.99 39.74
N VAL A 428 2.53 5.37 39.49
CA VAL A 428 1.35 5.48 40.38
C VAL A 428 1.35 4.37 41.42
N THR A 429 1.80 3.16 41.08
CA THR A 429 1.62 1.96 41.91
C THR A 429 2.82 1.56 42.78
N SER A 430 4.05 1.96 42.43
CA SER A 430 5.28 1.39 43.00
C SER A 430 5.99 2.25 44.05
N GLY A 431 5.35 3.34 44.52
CA GLY A 431 5.90 4.24 45.55
C GLY A 431 6.96 5.23 45.04
N PRO A 432 7.46 6.13 45.92
CA PRO A 432 8.31 7.26 45.52
C PRO A 432 9.77 6.91 45.22
N GLU A 433 10.27 5.78 45.73
CA GLU A 433 11.72 5.47 45.81
C GLU A 433 12.40 5.32 44.44
N ASP A 434 11.65 5.03 43.37
CA ASP A 434 12.21 4.77 42.02
C ASP A 434 11.55 5.61 40.92
N CYS A 435 10.95 6.75 41.28
CA CYS A 435 10.29 7.61 40.29
C CYS A 435 11.28 8.29 39.32
N GLY A 436 12.54 8.49 39.70
CA GLY A 436 13.52 9.25 38.93
C GLY A 436 13.75 8.70 37.51
N PRO A 437 14.22 7.45 37.34
CA PRO A 437 14.47 6.90 36.01
C PRO A 437 13.20 6.75 35.17
N LEU A 438 12.07 6.41 35.80
CA LEU A 438 10.78 6.35 35.10
C LEU A 438 10.36 7.73 34.57
N LEU A 439 10.51 8.80 35.38
CA LEU A 439 10.24 10.17 34.95
C LEU A 439 11.22 10.64 33.88
N TRP A 440 12.48 10.20 33.94
CA TRP A 440 13.47 10.44 32.88
C TRP A 440 13.01 9.81 31.57
N LEU A 441 12.59 8.54 31.59
CA LEU A 441 12.09 7.84 30.40
C LEU A 441 10.87 8.55 29.79
N LEU A 442 9.91 9.00 30.61
CA LEU A 442 8.77 9.77 30.12
C LEU A 442 9.19 11.11 29.50
N THR A 443 10.12 11.80 30.15
CA THR A 443 10.63 13.08 29.66
C THR A 443 11.33 12.90 28.32
N PHE A 444 12.16 11.86 28.18
CA PHE A 444 12.83 11.50 26.95
C PHE A 444 11.85 11.13 25.83
N TYR A 445 10.79 10.38 26.13
CA TYR A 445 9.78 10.01 25.14
C TYR A 445 9.05 11.22 24.53
N HIS A 446 8.75 12.23 25.34
CA HIS A 446 8.04 13.43 24.90
C HIS A 446 8.95 14.51 24.31
N HIS A 447 10.22 14.57 24.75
CA HIS A 447 11.20 15.56 24.29
C HIS A 447 12.59 14.94 24.03
N PRO A 448 12.70 14.03 23.03
CA PRO A 448 13.97 13.36 22.70
C PRO A 448 15.09 14.31 22.28
N THR A 449 14.77 15.48 21.70
CA THR A 449 15.76 16.43 21.15
C THR A 449 16.33 17.38 22.20
N ASN A 450 15.80 17.38 23.42
CA ASN A 450 16.30 18.23 24.48
C ASN A 450 17.73 17.82 24.90
N ARG A 451 18.68 18.74 24.76
CA ARG A 451 20.06 18.61 25.26
C ARG A 451 20.14 18.81 26.78
N TRP A 452 21.22 18.36 27.42
CA TRP A 452 21.42 18.30 28.89
C TRP A 452 20.61 19.31 29.72
N HIS A 453 20.86 20.62 29.58
CA HIS A 453 20.20 21.63 30.42
C HIS A 453 18.68 21.69 30.23
N HIS A 454 18.19 21.51 29.01
CA HIS A 454 16.75 21.46 28.72
C HIS A 454 16.14 20.17 29.26
N ARG A 455 16.83 19.03 29.13
CA ARG A 455 16.38 17.73 29.65
C ARG A 455 16.30 17.74 31.17
N ALA A 456 17.32 18.26 31.85
CA ALA A 456 17.34 18.43 33.30
C ALA A 456 16.20 19.36 33.78
N SER A 457 15.98 20.48 33.08
CA SER A 457 14.86 21.37 33.40
C SER A 457 13.49 20.69 33.22
N GLN A 458 13.30 19.92 32.15
CA GLN A 458 12.05 19.16 31.94
C GLN A 458 11.85 18.08 33.01
N LEU A 459 12.91 17.39 33.41
CA LEU A 459 12.85 16.37 34.45
C LEU A 459 12.42 16.97 35.80
N VAL A 460 12.94 18.16 36.15
CA VAL A 460 12.51 18.89 37.35
C VAL A 460 11.01 19.24 37.29
N GLN A 461 10.52 19.70 36.12
CA GLN A 461 9.09 19.98 35.95
C GLN A 461 8.23 18.71 36.00
N ALA A 462 8.67 17.61 35.39
CA ALA A 462 8.00 16.32 35.44
C ALA A 462 7.93 15.78 36.87
N LYS A 463 9.01 15.94 37.63
CA LYS A 463 9.07 15.58 39.05
C LYS A 463 8.11 16.43 39.89
N ALA A 464 8.09 17.74 39.70
CA ALA A 464 7.13 18.62 40.36
C ALA A 464 5.67 18.23 40.04
N ALA A 465 5.36 17.96 38.77
CA ALA A 465 4.04 17.50 38.36
C ALA A 465 3.65 16.19 39.06
N TRP A 466 4.57 15.22 39.12
CA TRP A 466 4.37 13.97 39.82
C TRP A 466 4.21 14.18 41.34
N ASP A 467 5.00 15.04 41.98
CA ASP A 467 4.91 15.32 43.43
C ASP A 467 3.56 15.97 43.79
N HIS A 468 3.07 16.90 42.96
CA HIS A 468 1.74 17.49 43.16
C HIS A 468 0.63 16.44 43.00
N LEU A 469 0.69 15.59 41.97
CA LEU A 469 -0.29 14.50 41.79
C LEU A 469 -0.20 13.48 42.92
N TYR A 470 1.00 13.07 43.31
CA TYR A 470 1.20 12.12 44.39
C TYR A 470 0.61 12.66 45.71
N SER A 471 0.81 13.94 46.01
CA SER A 471 0.18 14.59 47.18
C SER A 471 -1.35 14.62 47.06
N LEU A 472 -1.88 15.04 45.91
CA LEU A 472 -3.33 15.10 45.67
C LEU A 472 -3.99 13.71 45.78
N PHE A 473 -3.34 12.66 45.28
CA PHE A 473 -3.89 11.30 45.20
C PHE A 473 -3.51 10.39 46.38
N SER A 474 -2.65 10.85 47.30
CA SER A 474 -2.33 10.14 48.55
C SER A 474 -3.08 10.70 49.76
N THR A 475 -3.61 11.92 49.66
CA THR A 475 -4.30 12.59 50.78
C THR A 475 -5.80 12.30 50.75
N VAL A 476 -6.33 11.64 51.78
CA VAL A 476 -7.79 11.36 51.90
C VAL A 476 -8.55 12.57 52.50
N ALA A 477 -7.84 13.62 52.91
CA ALA A 477 -8.43 14.76 53.59
C ALA A 477 -9.29 15.63 52.65
N HIS A 478 -10.50 15.94 53.09
CA HIS A 478 -11.34 16.99 52.52
C HIS A 478 -11.29 18.23 53.43
N PRO A 479 -11.16 19.46 52.90
CA PRO A 479 -11.15 19.82 51.48
C PRO A 479 -9.84 19.46 50.74
N LEU A 480 -9.94 19.33 49.41
CA LEU A 480 -8.80 19.04 48.53
C LEU A 480 -7.68 20.10 48.70
N PRO A 481 -6.39 19.73 48.72
CA PRO A 481 -5.28 20.67 48.82
C PRO A 481 -5.26 21.66 47.63
N ALA A 482 -5.82 22.85 47.84
CA ALA A 482 -5.99 23.85 46.78
C ALA A 482 -4.65 24.28 46.17
N ASP A 483 -3.59 24.36 46.98
CA ASP A 483 -2.25 24.78 46.55
C ASP A 483 -1.64 23.78 45.56
N HIS A 484 -1.73 22.47 45.85
CA HIS A 484 -1.23 21.44 44.93
C HIS A 484 -2.05 21.35 43.65
N LEU A 485 -3.38 21.54 43.74
CA LEU A 485 -4.27 21.56 42.58
C LEU A 485 -3.94 22.73 41.65
N GLN A 486 -3.84 23.95 42.19
CA GLN A 486 -3.50 25.14 41.40
C GLN A 486 -2.08 25.08 40.84
N SER A 487 -1.12 24.57 41.63
CA SER A 487 0.25 24.37 41.16
C SER A 487 0.31 23.39 39.99
N PHE A 488 -0.43 22.28 40.06
CA PHE A 488 -0.52 21.32 38.95
C PHE A 488 -1.15 21.92 37.69
N ILE A 489 -2.25 22.67 37.84
CA ILE A 489 -2.91 23.36 36.72
C ILE A 489 -1.97 24.39 36.07
N SER A 490 -1.16 25.08 36.88
CA SER A 490 -0.15 26.01 36.35
C SER A 490 0.92 25.34 35.50
N LEU A 491 1.17 24.04 35.67
CA LEU A 491 2.11 23.26 34.85
C LEU A 491 1.51 22.85 33.51
N LEU A 492 0.18 22.75 33.42
CA LEU A 492 -0.55 22.50 32.17
C LEU A 492 -0.71 23.77 31.32
N ALA A 493 -0.66 24.94 31.94
CA ALA A 493 -0.78 26.22 31.25
C ALA A 493 0.47 26.52 30.40
N PRO A 494 0.31 26.99 29.14
CA PRO A 494 1.44 27.38 28.31
C PRO A 494 2.18 28.58 28.94
N LYS A 495 3.48 28.41 29.20
CA LYS A 495 4.35 29.47 29.76
C LYS A 495 5.23 30.06 28.66
N PRO A 496 5.16 31.37 28.38
CA PRO A 496 5.90 31.99 27.28
C PRO A 496 7.42 32.10 27.49
N GLN A 497 7.94 31.95 28.72
CA GLN A 497 9.34 32.23 29.07
C GLN A 497 10.16 30.99 29.50
N GLN A 498 9.56 29.81 29.60
CA GLN A 498 10.25 28.58 30.03
C GLN A 498 9.81 27.40 29.14
N PRO A 499 10.69 26.41 28.92
CA PRO A 499 10.28 25.20 28.22
C PRO A 499 9.19 24.52 29.06
N SER A 500 7.95 24.51 28.57
CA SER A 500 6.81 23.93 29.29
C SER A 500 6.83 22.41 29.17
N LEU A 501 6.46 21.73 30.24
CA LEU A 501 6.19 20.30 30.23
C LEU A 501 5.17 19.96 29.13
N ALA A 502 5.35 18.82 28.45
CA ALA A 502 4.41 18.40 27.42
C ALA A 502 3.01 18.21 28.05
N PRO A 503 1.95 18.85 27.52
CA PRO A 503 0.60 18.66 28.04
C PRO A 503 0.17 17.19 27.99
N SER A 504 0.60 16.44 26.97
CA SER A 504 0.36 15.01 26.84
C SER A 504 0.98 14.20 27.98
N LEU A 505 2.22 14.50 28.39
CA LEU A 505 2.88 13.86 29.55
C LEU A 505 2.06 14.09 30.82
N THR A 506 1.72 15.36 31.07
CA THR A 506 1.04 15.78 32.30
C THR A 506 -0.37 15.21 32.41
N LEU A 507 -1.11 15.19 31.28
CA LEU A 507 -2.43 14.54 31.20
C LEU A 507 -2.33 13.02 31.34
N ASN A 508 -1.32 12.39 30.74
CA ASN A 508 -1.08 10.95 30.90
C ASN A 508 -0.87 10.60 32.38
N LEU A 509 -0.06 11.38 33.12
CA LEU A 509 0.12 11.20 34.56
C LEU A 509 -1.22 11.36 35.30
N LEU A 510 -1.94 12.47 35.09
CA LEU A 510 -3.24 12.72 35.73
C LEU A 510 -4.22 11.56 35.53
N VAL A 511 -4.41 11.12 34.29
CA VAL A 511 -5.35 10.05 33.94
C VAL A 511 -4.95 8.72 34.60
N ASN A 512 -3.65 8.40 34.63
CA ASN A 512 -3.18 7.17 35.29
C ASN A 512 -3.31 7.26 36.83
N PHE A 513 -3.06 8.42 37.45
CA PHE A 513 -3.32 8.62 38.88
C PHE A 513 -4.81 8.47 39.21
N ALA A 514 -5.69 9.06 38.39
CA ALA A 514 -7.14 8.92 38.56
C ALA A 514 -7.63 7.47 38.40
N THR A 515 -7.01 6.73 37.48
CA THR A 515 -7.40 5.36 37.12
C THR A 515 -6.84 4.32 38.10
N PHE A 516 -5.55 4.37 38.39
CA PHE A 516 -4.82 3.36 39.19
C PHE A 516 -4.60 3.78 40.65
N GLY A 517 -4.83 5.04 41.02
CA GLY A 517 -4.61 5.55 42.36
C GLY A 517 -5.57 4.96 43.42
N GLN A 518 -5.23 5.13 44.69
CA GLN A 518 -5.96 4.49 45.80
C GLN A 518 -7.22 5.25 46.24
N LEU A 519 -7.39 6.52 45.86
CA LEU A 519 -8.53 7.36 46.25
C LEU A 519 -9.90 6.81 45.82
N PRO A 520 -11.00 7.14 46.52
CA PRO A 520 -12.36 6.85 46.05
C PRO A 520 -12.60 7.40 44.62
N GLN A 521 -13.40 6.66 43.84
CA GLN A 521 -13.66 6.96 42.43
C GLN A 521 -14.28 8.35 42.23
N SER A 522 -15.21 8.75 43.09
CA SER A 522 -15.83 10.07 43.07
C SER A 522 -14.82 11.21 43.26
N THR A 523 -13.88 11.05 44.20
CA THR A 523 -12.82 12.05 44.46
C THR A 523 -11.85 12.14 43.29
N SER A 524 -11.42 11.00 42.73
CA SER A 524 -10.57 10.98 41.53
C SER A 524 -11.24 11.66 40.34
N ALA A 525 -12.54 11.43 40.15
CA ALA A 525 -13.33 12.08 39.09
C ALA A 525 -13.45 13.58 39.31
N GLU A 526 -13.69 14.04 40.55
CA GLU A 526 -13.76 15.47 40.89
C GLU A 526 -12.43 16.20 40.60
N ILE A 527 -11.29 15.62 41.02
CA ILE A 527 -9.95 16.18 40.75
C ILE A 527 -9.72 16.28 39.24
N THR A 528 -9.94 15.17 38.53
CA THR A 528 -9.72 15.09 37.08
C THR A 528 -10.59 16.11 36.35
N GLN A 529 -11.87 16.20 36.70
CA GLN A 529 -12.81 17.15 36.13
C GLN A 529 -12.36 18.60 36.34
N LYS A 530 -11.99 18.98 37.56
CA LYS A 530 -11.52 20.35 37.87
C LYS A 530 -10.28 20.71 37.05
N VAL A 531 -9.29 19.81 36.99
CA VAL A 531 -8.05 20.05 36.23
C VAL A 531 -8.33 20.17 34.73
N VAL A 532 -9.09 19.23 34.17
CA VAL A 532 -9.37 19.19 32.72
C VAL A 532 -10.23 20.38 32.28
N HIS A 533 -11.24 20.76 33.08
CA HIS A 533 -12.06 21.93 32.80
C HIS A 533 -11.28 23.24 32.89
N GLN A 534 -10.42 23.42 33.90
CA GLN A 534 -9.64 24.64 34.07
C GLN A 534 -8.48 24.76 33.07
N SER A 535 -7.98 23.65 32.54
CA SER A 535 -6.93 23.63 31.52
C SER A 535 -7.45 23.68 30.07
N GLY A 536 -8.74 23.42 29.84
CA GLY A 536 -9.33 23.39 28.49
C GLY A 536 -8.93 22.16 27.65
N LEU A 537 -8.40 21.10 28.28
CA LEU A 537 -7.83 19.92 27.61
C LEU A 537 -8.80 18.71 27.61
N GLN A 538 -10.09 18.97 27.44
CA GLN A 538 -11.16 17.96 27.53
C GLN A 538 -11.01 16.87 26.45
N ASP A 539 -10.78 17.28 25.20
CA ASP A 539 -10.63 16.37 24.07
C ASP A 539 -9.38 15.50 24.19
N GLU A 540 -8.27 16.07 24.65
CA GLU A 540 -7.01 15.36 24.90
C GLU A 540 -7.19 14.34 26.03
N ALA A 541 -7.82 14.72 27.14
CA ALA A 541 -8.07 13.83 28.27
C ALA A 541 -8.98 12.65 27.87
N ALA A 542 -10.05 12.91 27.13
CA ALA A 542 -10.95 11.88 26.61
C ALA A 542 -10.24 10.91 25.63
N ARG A 543 -9.30 11.43 24.82
CA ARG A 543 -8.45 10.61 23.94
C ARG A 543 -7.50 9.73 24.74
N VAL A 544 -6.79 10.28 25.73
CA VAL A 544 -5.88 9.52 26.60
C VAL A 544 -6.64 8.39 27.31
N LEU A 545 -7.84 8.66 27.84
CA LEU A 545 -8.71 7.64 28.44
C LEU A 545 -9.16 6.57 27.44
N SER A 546 -9.50 6.97 26.21
CA SER A 546 -9.89 6.03 25.15
C SER A 546 -8.73 5.11 24.76
N SER A 547 -7.52 5.64 24.61
CA SER A 547 -6.31 4.86 24.35
C SER A 547 -5.98 3.92 25.51
N LEU A 548 -6.13 4.40 26.75
CA LEU A 548 -5.97 3.59 27.95
C LEU A 548 -6.97 2.43 27.95
N ARG A 549 -8.26 2.68 27.69
CA ARG A 549 -9.30 1.65 27.60
C ARG A 549 -8.97 0.59 26.54
N LEU A 550 -8.59 1.03 25.34
CA LEU A 550 -8.26 0.14 24.22
C LEU A 550 -7.13 -0.81 24.60
N ARG A 551 -6.07 -0.27 25.21
CA ARG A 551 -4.93 -1.04 25.72
C ARG A 551 -5.34 -2.07 26.78
N LEU A 552 -6.17 -1.67 27.74
CA LEU A 552 -6.56 -2.59 28.81
C LEU A 552 -7.46 -3.73 28.32
N ASN A 553 -8.15 -3.53 27.20
CA ASN A 553 -8.97 -4.57 26.56
C ASN A 553 -8.13 -5.55 25.71
N ASP A 554 -6.86 -5.24 25.45
CA ASP A 554 -5.98 -6.09 24.66
C ASP A 554 -5.50 -7.31 25.48
N ARG A 555 -5.29 -8.46 24.80
CA ARG A 555 -4.89 -9.72 25.45
C ARG A 555 -3.48 -9.59 26.04
N GLY A 556 -3.40 -9.18 27.30
CA GLY A 556 -2.13 -9.00 28.01
C GLY A 556 -2.17 -7.96 29.14
N SER A 557 -3.30 -7.28 29.35
CA SER A 557 -3.43 -6.28 30.40
C SER A 557 -3.74 -6.87 31.78
N PHE A 558 -3.10 -6.34 32.82
CA PHE A 558 -3.32 -6.68 34.23
C PHE A 558 -4.53 -5.95 34.85
N ALA A 559 -5.50 -5.51 34.04
CA ALA A 559 -6.63 -4.72 34.50
C ALA A 559 -7.65 -5.60 35.25
N ASN A 560 -7.99 -5.16 36.47
CA ASN A 560 -9.11 -5.71 37.24
C ASN A 560 -10.41 -4.96 36.84
N ASP A 561 -11.59 -5.58 37.00
CA ASP A 561 -12.91 -5.00 36.70
C ASP A 561 -13.11 -3.61 37.30
N ARG A 562 -12.52 -3.36 38.48
CA ARG A 562 -12.47 -2.04 39.14
C ARG A 562 -11.87 -0.94 38.25
N VAL A 563 -10.81 -1.25 37.51
CA VAL A 563 -10.10 -0.31 36.64
C VAL A 563 -10.97 0.05 35.42
N HIS A 564 -11.66 -0.94 34.84
CA HIS A 564 -12.58 -0.73 33.74
C HIS A 564 -13.75 0.19 34.14
N LEU A 565 -14.38 -0.08 35.29
CA LEU A 565 -15.47 0.76 35.82
C LEU A 565 -15.02 2.20 36.06
N ARG A 566 -13.81 2.39 36.59
CA ARG A 566 -13.23 3.73 36.78
C ARG A 566 -13.03 4.50 35.49
N ILE A 567 -12.51 3.84 34.45
CA ILE A 567 -12.31 4.47 33.14
C ILE A 567 -13.65 4.90 32.56
N GLU A 568 -14.69 4.07 32.65
CA GLU A 568 -16.02 4.43 32.14
C GLU A 568 -16.62 5.64 32.85
N GLU A 569 -16.51 5.72 34.18
CA GLU A 569 -17.02 6.87 34.93
C GLU A 569 -16.23 8.15 34.66
N LEU A 570 -14.89 8.07 34.58
CA LEU A 570 -14.05 9.20 34.20
C LEU A 570 -14.42 9.71 32.79
N HIS A 571 -14.65 8.79 31.86
CA HIS A 571 -15.07 9.14 30.50
C HIS A 571 -16.44 9.83 30.47
N ASN A 572 -17.40 9.32 31.24
CA ASN A 572 -18.73 9.92 31.37
C ASN A 572 -18.67 11.30 32.04
N THR A 573 -17.78 11.49 33.01
CA THR A 573 -17.61 12.76 33.72
C THR A 573 -17.03 13.83 32.82
N ILE A 574 -16.04 13.49 31.99
CA ILE A 574 -15.43 14.43 31.04
C ILE A 574 -16.39 14.75 29.88
N LYS A 575 -17.19 13.78 29.41
CA LYS A 575 -18.14 13.98 28.30
C LYS A 575 -19.43 14.71 28.66
N LYS A 576 -19.89 14.68 29.91
CA LYS A 576 -21.17 15.30 30.34
C LYS A 576 -21.25 16.82 30.14
N GLN A 577 -20.20 17.48 29.66
CA GLN A 577 -20.14 18.92 29.41
C GLN A 577 -19.66 19.31 28.00
N MET A 578 -19.47 18.34 27.09
CA MET A 578 -19.46 18.61 25.63
C MET A 578 -20.90 18.75 25.15
#